data_AF-A0A3L6G8V1-F1
#
_entry.id   AF-A0A3L6G8V1-F1
#
_cell.length_a   1.000
_cell.length_b   1.000
_cell.length_c   1.000
_cell.angle_alpha   90.00
_cell.angle_beta   90.00
_cell.angle_gamma   90.00
#
_symmetry.space_group_name_H-M   'P 1'
#
loop_
_entity.id
_entity.type
_entity.pdbx_description
1 polymer ?
#
loop_
_entity_poly.entity_id
_entity_poly.type
_entity_poly.pdbx_seq_one_letter_code
_entity_poly.pdbx_strand_id
1 'polypeptide(L)'
;MKVDISGVNVEKFDDKYFVREKKKATKTEGELLYTGATKDLPQLKKDDQKAVDAELIKAIEVVPDLKIYLGAWFSLRDGNKPMRLFSRFA
;
A
#
# COMPACT_ATOMS: atom_id res chain seq x y z
N MET A 1 -1.71 17.41 -5.50
CA MET A 1 -2.98 16.64 -5.48
C MET A 1 -3.35 16.34 -4.04
N LYS A 2 -4.60 16.54 -3.63
CA LYS A 2 -5.13 16.11 -2.33
C LYS A 2 -6.46 15.41 -2.60
N VAL A 3 -6.77 14.38 -1.83
CA VAL A 3 -8.00 13.57 -1.94
C VAL A 3 -8.76 13.72 -0.64
N ASP A 4 -10.07 13.91 -0.72
CA ASP A 4 -10.92 13.85 0.47
C ASP A 4 -11.13 12.39 0.88
N ILE A 5 -10.87 12.09 2.15
CA ILE A 5 -10.91 10.73 2.73
C ILE A 5 -11.90 10.65 3.89
N SER A 6 -12.74 11.67 4.07
CA SER A 6 -13.74 11.74 5.15
C SER A 6 -14.71 10.54 5.17
N GLY A 7 -14.96 9.92 4.02
CA GLY A 7 -15.81 8.74 3.89
C GLY A 7 -15.13 7.40 4.20
N VAL A 8 -13.81 7.36 4.44
CA VAL A 8 -13.07 6.10 4.65
C VAL A 8 -13.00 5.73 6.13
N ASN A 9 -13.52 4.56 6.50
CA ASN A 9 -13.42 4.08 7.88
C ASN A 9 -12.06 3.43 8.16
N VAL A 10 -11.30 4.01 9.11
CA VAL A 10 -9.96 3.55 9.48
C VAL A 10 -9.86 3.08 10.94
N GLU A 11 -10.95 3.14 11.71
CA GLU A 11 -10.94 2.92 13.17
C GLU A 11 -10.47 1.51 13.58
N LYS A 12 -10.67 0.52 12.70
CA LYS A 12 -10.32 -0.88 12.94
C LYS A 12 -8.82 -1.16 12.80
N PHE A 13 -8.06 -0.29 12.14
CA PHE A 13 -6.66 -0.54 11.78
C PHE A 13 -5.72 0.08 12.82
N ASP A 14 -5.51 -0.64 13.92
CA ASP A 14 -4.49 -0.34 14.92
C ASP A 14 -3.21 -1.16 14.72
N ASP A 15 -2.19 -0.94 15.54
CA ASP A 15 -0.93 -1.70 15.47
C ASP A 15 -1.15 -3.21 15.65
N LYS A 16 -2.20 -3.61 16.40
CA LYS A 16 -2.50 -5.03 16.67
C LYS A 16 -2.97 -5.73 15.40
N TYR A 17 -3.69 -5.03 14.53
CA TYR A 17 -4.13 -5.55 13.22
C TYR A 17 -2.97 -6.00 12.32
N PHE A 18 -1.81 -5.34 12.42
CA PHE A 18 -0.63 -5.61 11.60
C PHE A 18 0.40 -6.52 12.27
N VAL A 19 0.14 -7.00 13.48
CA VAL A 19 1.04 -7.94 14.17
C VAL A 19 1.21 -9.20 13.31
N ARG A 20 2.47 -9.52 13.01
CA ARG A 20 2.82 -10.77 12.33
C ARG A 20 2.65 -11.92 13.31
N GLU A 21 1.81 -12.89 12.96
CA GLU A 21 1.76 -14.16 13.67
C GLU A 21 3.13 -14.83 13.60
N LYS A 22 3.74 -15.09 14.76
CA LYS A 22 5.00 -15.85 14.84
C LYS A 22 4.69 -17.32 14.57
N LYS A 23 4.86 -17.77 13.34
CA LYS A 23 5.01 -19.21 13.06
C LYS A 23 6.26 -19.69 13.80
N LYS A 24 6.12 -20.69 14.67
CA LYS A 24 7.29 -21.36 15.30
C LYS A 24 8.12 -21.95 14.16
N ALA A 25 9.29 -21.37 13.91
CA ALA A 25 10.21 -21.88 12.91
C ALA A 25 10.86 -23.16 13.45
N THR A 26 10.37 -24.34 13.03
CA THR A 26 11.24 -25.50 12.88
C THR A 26 12.12 -25.20 11.68
N LYS A 27 13.32 -24.66 11.92
CA LYS A 27 14.30 -24.36 10.88
C LYS A 27 14.74 -25.69 10.24
N THR A 28 14.07 -26.10 9.18
CA THR A 28 14.60 -27.10 8.26
C THR A 28 15.03 -26.36 7.00
N GLU A 29 16.25 -26.59 6.54
CA GLU A 29 16.94 -25.84 5.48
C GLU A 29 16.18 -25.80 4.12
N GLY A 30 15.13 -26.60 3.95
CA GLY A 30 14.27 -26.60 2.76
C GLY A 30 13.26 -25.44 2.67
N GLU A 31 12.93 -24.75 3.77
CA GLU A 31 11.88 -23.71 3.75
C GLU A 31 12.39 -22.34 3.25
N LEU A 32 13.71 -22.14 3.22
CA LEU A 32 14.33 -20.93 2.67
C LEU A 32 14.37 -20.91 1.13
N LEU A 33 14.11 -22.05 0.48
CA LEU A 33 14.16 -22.21 -0.98
C LEU A 33 12.77 -22.32 -1.63
N TYR A 34 11.70 -22.41 -0.84
CA TYR A 34 10.31 -22.35 -1.34
C TYR A 34 9.82 -20.89 -1.43
N THR A 35 10.49 -20.08 -2.26
CA THR A 35 10.10 -18.70 -2.59
C THR A 35 8.96 -18.68 -3.62
N GLY A 36 7.88 -19.40 -3.34
CA GLY A 36 6.72 -19.51 -4.24
C GLY A 36 5.41 -19.91 -3.58
N ALA A 37 5.41 -20.15 -2.26
CA ALA A 37 4.15 -20.34 -1.55
C ALA A 37 3.43 -19.00 -1.48
N THR A 38 2.32 -18.88 -2.22
CA THR A 38 1.33 -17.82 -2.02
C THR A 38 0.97 -17.85 -0.55
N LYS A 39 1.50 -16.88 0.22
CA LYS A 39 1.13 -16.70 1.61
C LYS A 39 -0.36 -16.40 1.57
N ASP A 40 -1.19 -17.39 1.88
CA ASP A 40 -2.63 -17.19 1.94
C ASP A 40 -2.91 -16.07 2.93
N LEU A 41 -3.29 -14.93 2.39
CA LEU A 41 -3.67 -13.78 3.18
C LEU A 41 -4.97 -14.13 3.90
N PRO A 42 -5.08 -13.81 5.21
CA PRO A 42 -6.33 -14.02 5.95
C PRO A 42 -7.49 -13.41 5.19
N GLN A 43 -8.60 -14.15 5.08
CA GLN A 43 -9.79 -13.71 4.35
C GLN A 43 -10.29 -12.35 4.87
N LEU A 44 -10.21 -12.15 6.20
CA LEU A 44 -10.52 -10.88 6.87
C LEU A 44 -9.75 -9.69 6.28
N LYS A 45 -8.45 -9.84 5.98
CA LYS A 45 -7.65 -8.75 5.39
C LYS A 45 -8.07 -8.45 3.95
N LYS A 46 -8.52 -9.44 3.20
CA LYS A 46 -9.02 -9.25 1.83
C LYS A 46 -10.36 -8.52 1.83
N ASP A 47 -11.24 -8.84 2.76
CA ASP A 47 -12.57 -8.23 2.85
C ASP A 47 -12.47 -6.79 3.38
N ASP A 48 -11.62 -6.55 4.38
CA ASP A 48 -11.34 -5.20 4.89
C ASP A 48 -10.69 -4.32 3.80
N GLN A 49 -9.78 -4.87 2.98
CA GLN A 49 -9.18 -4.17 1.83
C GLN A 49 -10.25 -3.75 0.81
N LYS A 50 -11.17 -4.65 0.45
CA LYS A 50 -12.26 -4.35 -0.49
C LYS A 50 -13.16 -3.23 0.01
N ALA A 51 -13.47 -3.22 1.30
CA ALA A 51 -14.33 -2.20 1.91
C ALA A 51 -13.69 -0.81 1.81
N VAL A 52 -12.42 -0.69 2.21
CA VAL A 52 -11.66 0.57 2.15
C VAL A 52 -11.44 1.01 0.70
N ASP A 53 -11.03 0.09 -0.18
CA ASP A 53 -10.77 0.40 -1.59
C ASP A 53 -12.02 0.88 -2.31
N ALA A 54 -13.20 0.35 -1.99
CA ALA A 54 -14.46 0.76 -2.60
C ALA A 54 -14.79 2.24 -2.35
N GLU A 55 -14.43 2.78 -1.18
CA GLU A 55 -14.61 4.20 -0.82
C GLU A 55 -13.49 5.06 -1.41
N LEU A 56 -12.24 4.59 -1.30
CA LEU A 56 -11.06 5.30 -1.79
C LEU A 56 -11.07 5.47 -3.32
N ILE A 57 -11.48 4.44 -4.07
CA ILE A 57 -11.55 4.48 -5.53
C ILE A 57 -12.54 5.55 -6.00
N LYS A 58 -13.70 5.69 -5.33
CA LYS A 58 -14.66 6.75 -5.65
C LYS A 58 -14.05 8.14 -5.46
N ALA A 59 -13.30 8.35 -4.38
CA ALA A 59 -12.61 9.61 -4.14
C ALA A 59 -11.49 9.86 -5.17
N ILE A 60 -10.80 8.80 -5.64
CA ILE A 60 -9.76 8.88 -6.65
C ILE A 60 -10.33 9.24 -8.03
N GLU A 61 -11.48 8.69 -8.40
CA GLU A 61 -12.11 8.91 -9.71
C GLU A 61 -12.62 10.35 -9.89
N VAL A 62 -12.91 11.06 -8.80
CA VAL A 62 -13.28 12.49 -8.83
C VAL A 62 -12.09 13.38 -9.22
N VAL A 63 -10.86 12.94 -8.96
CA VAL A 63 -9.65 13.73 -9.25
C VAL A 63 -9.08 13.33 -10.61
N PRO A 64 -9.05 14.25 -11.61
CA PRO A 64 -8.50 13.97 -12.93
C PRO A 64 -7.06 13.42 -12.85
N ASP A 65 -6.76 12.42 -13.67
CA ASP A 65 -5.44 11.79 -13.82
C ASP A 65 -4.85 11.12 -12.56
N LEU A 66 -5.54 11.14 -11.41
CA LEU A 66 -5.02 10.58 -10.17
C LEU A 66 -4.84 9.06 -10.23
N LYS A 67 -5.79 8.36 -10.87
CA LYS A 67 -5.70 6.91 -11.09
C LYS A 67 -4.46 6.54 -11.90
N ILE A 68 -4.14 7.33 -12.92
CA ILE A 68 -2.95 7.15 -13.76
C ILE A 68 -1.69 7.46 -12.95
N TYR A 69 -1.72 8.53 -12.16
CA TYR A 69 -0.62 8.93 -11.30
C TYR A 69 -0.27 7.87 -10.24
N LEU A 70 -1.28 7.33 -9.54
CA LEU A 70 -1.08 6.27 -8.52
C LEU A 70 -0.60 4.95 -9.14
N GLY A 71 -1.00 4.67 -10.38
CA GLY A 71 -0.52 3.49 -11.12
C GLY A 71 0.91 3.64 -11.65
N ALA A 72 1.42 4.86 -11.77
CA ALA A 72 2.77 5.12 -12.25
C ALA A 72 3.81 4.92 -11.14
N TRP A 73 4.96 4.35 -11.50
CA TRP A 73 6.08 4.23 -10.58
C TRP A 73 6.83 5.55 -10.44
N PHE A 74 7.22 5.84 -9.21
CA PHE A 74 8.15 6.93 -8.95
C PHE A 74 9.57 6.50 -9.30
N SER A 75 10.22 7.26 -10.18
CA SER A 75 11.66 7.12 -10.47
C SER A 75 12.31 8.48 -10.66
N LEU A 76 13.56 8.60 -10.22
CA LEU A 76 14.39 9.75 -10.53
C LEU A 76 14.93 9.57 -11.96
N ARG A 77 14.73 10.58 -12.80
CA ARG A 77 15.35 10.63 -14.13
C ARG A 77 16.70 11.30 -14.04
N ASP A 78 17.57 11.02 -15.01
CA ASP A 78 18.87 11.68 -15.11
C ASP A 78 18.70 13.20 -15.09
N GLY A 79 19.44 13.86 -14.20
CA GLY A 79 19.35 15.30 -13.95
C GLY A 79 18.39 15.72 -12.84
N ASN A 80 17.52 14.83 -12.33
CA ASN A 80 16.70 15.12 -11.14
C ASN A 80 17.56 15.07 -9.88
N LYS A 81 17.99 16.24 -9.40
CA LYS A 81 18.70 16.38 -8.12
C LYS A 81 17.65 16.53 -7.01
N PRO A 82 17.50 15.56 -6.07
CA PRO A 82 16.46 15.60 -5.05
C PRO A 82 16.44 16.91 -4.24
N MET A 83 17.64 17.42 -3.93
CA MET A 83 17.83 18.68 -3.21
C MET A 83 17.32 19.92 -3.97
N ARG A 84 17.26 19.88 -5.32
CA ARG A 84 16.74 20.98 -6.16
C ARG A 84 15.29 20.78 -6.61
N LEU A 85 14.76 19.56 -6.47
CA LEU A 85 13.39 19.23 -6.88
C LEU A 85 12.35 19.99 -6.03
N PHE A 86 12.64 20.22 -4.76
CA PHE A 86 11.76 20.93 -3.81
C PHE A 86 12.04 22.44 -3.72
N SER A 87 13.23 22.90 -4.11
CA SER A 87 13.60 24.33 -4.08
C SER A 87 12.91 25.18 -5.15
N ARG A 88 12.29 24.56 -6.16
CA ARG A 88 11.63 25.27 -7.27
C ARG A 88 10.18 25.68 -6.97
N PHE A 89 9.70 25.39 -5.75
CA PHE A 89 8.34 25.65 -5.28
C PHE A 89 8.30 26.46 -3.98
N ALA A 90 9.42 27.11 -3.62
CA ALA A 90 9.49 28.09 -2.52
C ALA A 90 9.48 29.51 -3.09
#